data_AF-A0A9X7BH72-F1
#
_entry.id   AF-A0A9X7BH72-F1
#
_cell.length_a   1.000
_cell.length_b   1.000
_cell.length_c   1.000
_cell.angle_alpha   90.00
_cell.angle_beta   90.00
_cell.angle_gamma   90.00
#
_symmetry.space_group_name_H-M   'P 1'
#
loop_
_entity.id
_entity.type
_entity.pdbx_description
1 polymer ?
#
loop_
_entity_poly.entity_id
_entity_poly.type
_entity_poly.pdbx_seq_one_letter_code
_entity_poly.pdbx_strand_id
1 'polypeptide(L)'
;MSNAVPVQSSVTPGVVLKTKFVLPSSDAFQNYIEYVDREEAKSEVKLNPKMFETYQDYMGNSEKTSALFTEHANRLTESEKKSLKEMFKTAHENGSIMWQDVI
;
A
#
# COMPACT_ATOMS: atom_id res chain seq x y z
N MET A 1 36.38 -31.83 30.78
CA MET A 1 34.97 -32.04 30.37
C MET A 1 34.57 -30.84 29.53
N SER A 2 34.40 -31.01 28.23
CA SER A 2 34.09 -29.91 27.30
C SER A 2 32.58 -29.64 27.30
N ASN A 3 32.19 -28.44 27.72
CA ASN A 3 30.81 -27.97 27.60
C ASN A 3 30.60 -27.43 26.18
N ALA A 4 29.99 -28.23 25.31
CA ALA A 4 29.51 -27.75 24.02
C ALA A 4 28.21 -26.95 24.24
N VAL A 5 28.24 -25.66 23.90
CA VAL A 5 27.05 -24.80 23.87
C VAL A 5 26.18 -25.24 22.69
N PRO A 6 24.88 -25.51 22.89
CA PRO A 6 24.01 -25.89 21.78
C PRO A 6 23.88 -24.71 20.80
N VAL A 7 24.26 -24.93 19.54
CA VAL A 7 24.00 -23.99 18.46
C VAL A 7 22.48 -24.01 18.22
N GLN A 8 21.80 -22.97 18.69
CA GLN A 8 20.38 -22.80 18.43
C GLN A 8 20.20 -22.47 16.95
N SER A 9 19.65 -23.41 16.19
CA SER A 9 19.31 -23.19 14.77
C SER A 9 18.25 -22.10 14.68
N SER A 10 18.61 -20.93 14.16
CA SER A 10 17.64 -19.88 13.87
C SER A 10 16.79 -20.29 12.67
N VAL A 11 15.51 -20.59 12.91
CA VAL A 11 14.56 -20.76 11.82
C VAL A 11 14.29 -19.38 11.23
N THR A 12 14.78 -19.14 10.01
CA THR A 12 14.49 -17.91 9.27
C THR A 12 13.15 -18.05 8.57
N PRO A 13 12.18 -17.14 8.79
CA PRO A 13 10.90 -17.19 8.11
C PRO A 13 11.07 -17.00 6.59
N GLY A 14 10.37 -17.81 5.79
CA GLY A 14 10.36 -17.69 4.33
C GLY A 14 9.56 -16.49 3.81
N VAL A 15 8.62 -15.97 4.62
CA VAL A 15 7.79 -14.79 4.33
C VAL A 15 7.55 -14.04 5.63
N VAL A 16 7.63 -12.70 5.60
CA VAL A 16 7.36 -11.85 6.77
C VAL A 16 6.31 -10.80 6.40
N LEU A 17 5.04 -11.08 6.75
CA LEU A 17 3.98 -10.09 6.61
C LEU A 17 4.09 -9.03 7.72
N LYS A 18 4.27 -7.77 7.32
CA LYS A 18 4.27 -6.60 8.20
C LYS A 18 3.03 -5.76 7.92
N THR A 19 2.21 -5.58 8.94
CA THR A 19 1.02 -4.72 8.87
C THR A 19 1.29 -3.44 9.67
N LYS A 20 1.04 -2.29 9.06
CA LYS A 20 1.00 -0.99 9.75
C LYS A 20 -0.33 -0.29 9.44
N PHE A 21 -0.70 0.69 10.24
CA PHE A 21 -1.84 1.55 9.95
C PHE A 21 -1.46 3.02 10.06
N VAL A 22 -2.23 3.87 9.41
CA VAL A 22 -2.12 5.32 9.53
C VAL A 22 -3.46 5.94 9.95
N LEU A 23 -3.38 7.01 10.73
CA LEU A 23 -4.54 7.76 11.18
C LEU A 23 -5.06 8.68 10.07
N PRO A 24 -6.33 9.09 10.12
CA PRO A 24 -6.93 10.00 9.13
C PRO A 24 -6.13 11.30 8.98
N SER A 25 -5.67 11.87 10.09
CA SER A 25 -4.91 13.13 10.10
C SER A 25 -3.51 13.04 9.46
N SER A 26 -3.13 11.87 8.93
CA SER A 26 -1.84 11.70 8.27
C SER A 26 -1.91 12.06 6.80
N ASP A 27 -0.87 12.71 6.31
CA ASP A 27 -0.70 12.99 4.88
C ASP A 27 -0.74 11.69 4.05
N ALA A 28 -0.31 10.56 4.61
CA ALA A 28 -0.32 9.27 3.94
C ALA A 28 -1.74 8.80 3.54
N PHE A 29 -2.75 9.06 4.38
CA PHE A 29 -4.14 8.74 4.06
C PHE A 29 -4.64 9.65 2.94
N GLN A 30 -4.48 10.96 3.09
CA GLN A 30 -4.91 11.94 2.09
C GLN A 30 -4.26 11.67 0.72
N ASN A 31 -2.95 11.38 0.69
CA ASN A 31 -2.22 11.06 -0.53
C ASN A 31 -2.74 9.77 -1.21
N TYR A 32 -3.22 8.79 -0.45
CA TYR A 32 -3.82 7.58 -1.03
C TYR A 32 -5.13 7.90 -1.75
N ILE A 33 -5.98 8.77 -1.16
CA ILE A 33 -7.22 9.23 -1.79
C ILE A 33 -6.92 9.92 -3.13
N GLU A 34 -5.86 10.75 -3.18
CA GLU A 34 -5.42 11.42 -4.41
C GLU A 34 -4.84 10.45 -5.44
N TYR A 35 -4.11 9.43 -4.99
CA TYR A 35 -3.57 8.39 -5.86
C TYR A 35 -4.65 7.56 -6.56
N VAL A 36 -5.79 7.30 -5.90
CA VAL A 36 -6.93 6.58 -6.51
C VAL A 36 -7.55 7.38 -7.66
N ASP A 37 -7.51 8.71 -7.56
CA ASP A 37 -8.08 9.65 -8.54
C ASP A 37 -7.17 9.96 -9.74
N ARG A 38 -6.00 9.32 -9.81
CA ARG A 38 -5.01 9.66 -10.82
C ARG A 38 -5.46 9.21 -12.22
N GLU A 39 -5.16 10.06 -13.20
CA GLU A 39 -5.26 9.71 -14.62
C GLU A 39 -4.23 8.64 -14.98
N GLU A 40 -4.68 7.52 -15.57
CA GLU A 40 -3.79 6.41 -15.98
C GLU A 40 -2.74 6.84 -17.01
N ALA A 41 -3.06 7.85 -17.82
CA ALA A 41 -2.19 8.35 -18.88
C ALA A 41 -1.02 9.23 -18.40
N LYS A 42 -1.01 9.63 -17.11
CA LYS A 42 0.06 10.47 -16.55
C LYS A 42 1.06 9.61 -15.81
N SER A 43 2.08 9.14 -16.53
CA SER A 43 3.25 8.43 -15.98
C SER A 43 4.08 9.29 -15.01
N GLU A 44 3.82 10.60 -14.93
CA GLU A 44 4.59 11.56 -14.13
C GLU A 44 3.78 12.17 -12.98
N VAL A 45 2.89 11.40 -12.32
CA VAL A 45 2.42 11.86 -11.01
C VAL A 45 3.65 11.90 -10.11
N LYS A 46 4.11 13.11 -9.76
CA LYS A 46 5.17 13.35 -8.76
C LYS A 46 4.64 12.96 -7.38
N LEU A 47 4.41 11.67 -7.18
CA LEU A 47 4.12 11.07 -5.89
C LEU A 47 5.36 11.30 -5.05
N ASN A 48 5.19 11.87 -3.86
CA ASN A 48 6.30 12.14 -2.96
C ASN A 48 7.03 10.80 -2.65
N PRO A 49 8.32 10.64 -3.04
CA PRO A 49 9.05 9.37 -2.95
C PRO A 49 9.17 8.86 -1.51
N LYS A 50 9.15 9.77 -0.52
CA LYS A 50 9.22 9.43 0.91
C LYS A 50 7.95 8.81 1.49
N MET A 51 6.82 8.84 0.77
CA MET A 51 5.51 8.58 1.38
C MET A 51 5.05 7.13 1.27
N PHE A 52 5.70 6.33 0.41
CA PHE A 52 5.24 4.97 0.09
C PHE A 52 6.39 4.03 -0.29
N GLU A 53 7.53 4.07 0.41
CA GLU A 53 8.74 3.27 0.10
C GLU A 53 8.52 1.77 -0.19
N THR A 54 7.36 1.18 0.11
CA THR A 54 7.06 -0.22 -0.24
C THR A 54 5.87 -0.42 -1.17
N TYR A 55 4.89 0.49 -1.20
CA TYR A 55 3.77 0.41 -2.15
C TYR A 55 4.16 1.00 -3.51
N GLN A 56 5.08 1.98 -3.54
CA GLN A 56 5.65 2.54 -4.78
C GLN A 56 6.57 1.56 -5.51
N ASP A 57 7.30 0.67 -4.83
CA ASP A 57 8.14 -0.29 -5.57
C ASP A 57 7.29 -1.26 -6.42
N TYR A 58 6.06 -1.55 -5.97
CA TYR A 58 5.12 -2.40 -6.70
C TYR A 58 4.23 -1.61 -7.68
N MET A 59 3.81 -0.37 -7.33
CA MET A 59 2.82 0.41 -8.09
C MET A 59 3.37 1.68 -8.77
N GLY A 60 4.61 2.06 -8.50
CA GLY A 60 5.35 3.16 -9.12
C GLY A 60 6.20 2.71 -10.32
N ASN A 61 6.24 1.40 -10.59
CA ASN A 61 6.80 0.89 -11.83
C ASN A 61 5.75 1.01 -12.95
N SER A 62 5.93 2.02 -13.82
CA SER A 62 5.07 2.27 -14.97
C SER A 62 5.03 1.11 -15.98
N GLU A 63 5.99 0.19 -15.96
CA GLU A 63 5.96 -1.05 -16.76
C GLU A 63 5.12 -2.16 -16.10
N LYS A 64 4.86 -2.10 -14.79
CA LYS A 64 4.23 -3.21 -14.07
C LYS A 64 2.74 -3.04 -13.83
N THR A 65 2.23 -1.86 -13.45
CA THR A 65 0.77 -1.62 -13.41
C THR A 65 0.42 -0.13 -13.51
N SER A 66 -0.26 0.29 -14.59
CA SER A 66 -0.87 1.64 -14.67
C SER A 66 -2.24 1.69 -14.00
N ALA A 67 -2.91 0.55 -13.90
CA ALA A 67 -4.30 0.39 -13.47
C ALA A 67 -4.43 -0.05 -12.00
N LEU A 68 -5.50 0.39 -11.34
CA LEU A 68 -5.91 -0.11 -10.02
C LEU A 68 -6.65 -1.43 -10.16
N PHE A 69 -6.43 -2.34 -9.21
CA PHE A 69 -7.13 -3.62 -9.11
C PHE A 69 -7.69 -3.81 -7.70
N THR A 70 -8.66 -4.70 -7.58
CA THR A 70 -9.25 -5.17 -6.33
C THR A 70 -9.34 -6.68 -6.36
N GLU A 71 -9.81 -7.29 -5.27
CA GLU A 71 -10.12 -8.72 -5.24
C GLU A 71 -11.08 -9.15 -6.39
N HIS A 72 -11.95 -8.25 -6.83
CA HIS A 72 -13.03 -8.56 -7.78
C HIS A 72 -12.73 -8.10 -9.22
N ALA A 73 -11.73 -7.25 -9.43
CA ALA A 73 -11.45 -6.68 -10.73
C ALA A 73 -9.95 -6.44 -10.93
N ASN A 74 -9.41 -6.98 -12.04
CA ASN A 74 -8.02 -6.76 -12.44
C ASN A 74 -7.75 -5.33 -12.94
N ARG A 75 -8.79 -4.60 -13.33
CA ARG A 75 -8.73 -3.18 -13.69
C ARG A 75 -10.04 -2.50 -13.32
N LEU A 76 -9.94 -1.41 -12.57
CA LEU A 76 -11.10 -0.57 -12.25
C LEU A 76 -11.43 0.40 -13.37
N THR A 77 -12.70 0.52 -13.70
CA THR A 77 -13.27 1.60 -14.50
C THR A 77 -13.26 2.92 -13.73
N GLU A 78 -13.42 4.05 -14.43
CA GLU A 78 -13.48 5.37 -13.79
C GLU A 78 -14.61 5.48 -12.75
N SER A 79 -15.76 4.87 -13.01
CA SER A 79 -16.85 4.81 -12.02
C SER A 79 -16.47 4.02 -10.77
N GLU A 80 -15.75 2.91 -10.93
CA GLU A 80 -15.31 2.09 -9.79
C GLU A 80 -14.20 2.76 -9.00
N LYS A 81 -13.27 3.47 -9.67
CA LYS A 81 -12.26 4.31 -9.00
C LYS A 81 -12.91 5.41 -8.17
N LYS A 82 -13.92 6.09 -8.74
CA LYS A 82 -14.68 7.12 -8.02
C LYS A 82 -15.36 6.55 -6.78
N SER A 83 -16.03 5.41 -6.91
CA SER A 83 -16.66 4.71 -5.78
C SER A 83 -15.63 4.34 -4.70
N LEU A 84 -14.48 3.78 -5.11
CA LEU A 84 -13.39 3.44 -4.22
C LEU A 84 -12.87 4.66 -3.45
N LYS A 85 -12.61 5.77 -4.16
CA LYS A 85 -12.19 7.04 -3.57
C LYS A 85 -13.19 7.55 -2.54
N GLU A 86 -14.48 7.48 -2.86
CA GLU A 86 -15.55 7.96 -1.98
C GLU A 86 -15.66 7.14 -0.70
N MET A 87 -15.42 5.83 -0.77
CA MET A 87 -15.30 4.97 0.42
C MET A 87 -14.13 5.38 1.31
N PHE A 88 -12.94 5.61 0.74
CA PHE A 88 -11.78 6.05 1.51
C PHE A 88 -11.95 7.46 2.10
N LYS A 89 -12.60 8.38 1.37
CA LYS A 89 -12.94 9.71 1.88
C LYS A 89 -13.91 9.63 3.06
N THR A 90 -14.94 8.81 2.95
CA THR A 90 -15.92 8.57 4.03
C THR A 90 -15.22 7.98 5.26
N ALA A 91 -14.32 7.01 5.05
CA ALA A 91 -13.53 6.43 6.13
C ALA A 91 -12.62 7.47 6.81
N HIS A 92 -11.95 8.32 6.03
CA HIS A 92 -11.14 9.42 6.54
C HIS A 92 -11.97 10.42 7.38
N GLU A 93 -13.12 10.86 6.85
CA GLU A 93 -14.04 11.78 7.53
C GLU A 93 -14.60 11.19 8.83
N ASN A 94 -14.81 9.87 8.87
CA ASN A 94 -15.29 9.15 10.04
C ASN A 94 -14.20 8.82 11.08
N GLY A 95 -12.95 9.21 10.83
CA GLY A 95 -11.86 8.94 11.78
C GLY A 95 -11.28 7.52 11.72
N SER A 96 -11.56 6.76 10.66
CA SER A 96 -11.08 5.39 10.49
C SER A 96 -9.58 5.32 10.22
N ILE A 97 -8.97 4.18 10.54
CA ILE A 97 -7.57 3.90 10.20
C ILE A 97 -7.45 3.35 8.77
N MET A 98 -6.33 3.61 8.10
CA MET A 98 -5.98 2.96 6.84
C MET A 98 -4.86 1.95 7.07
N TRP A 99 -5.10 0.70 6.70
CA TRP A 99 -4.11 -0.37 6.75
C TRP A 99 -3.14 -0.31 5.58
N GLN A 100 -1.87 -0.60 5.84
CA GLN A 100 -0.81 -0.71 4.84
C GLN A 100 -0.07 -2.03 5.10
N ASP A 101 -0.52 -3.09 4.42
CA ASP A 101 0.13 -4.39 4.48
C ASP A 101 1.34 -4.44 3.54
N VAL A 102 2.44 -5.00 4.02
CA VAL A 102 3.70 -5.20 3.29
C VAL A 102 4.16 -6.65 3.49
N ILE A 103 4.33 -7.39 2.40
CA ILE A 103 4.86 -8.76 2.38
C ILE A 103 6.37 -8.73 2.18
#